data_AF-A0AAT9HMZ6-F1
#
_entry.id   AF-A0AAT9HMZ6-F1
#
_cell.length_a   1.000
_cell.length_b   1.000
_cell.length_c   1.000
_cell.angle_alpha   90.00
_cell.angle_beta   90.00
_cell.angle_gamma   90.00
#
_symmetry.space_group_name_H-M   'P 1'
#
loop_
_entity.id
_entity.type
_entity.pdbx_description
1 polymer ?
#
loop_
_entity_poly.entity_id
_entity_poly.type
_entity_poly.pdbx_seq_one_letter_code
_entity_poly.pdbx_strand_id
1 'polypeptide(L)'
;MKTGNSLNGGSLRADQYGAYADYLVKTIKAYGQEGITLTDLTVQNEPEFATSYPSMSMTSAQQADFLKVLDPKLTAAGLPTNILAFDHNWDHPNYPLDVFSRTAGINRIIGAAFHCYGGQAGAQRQVADAGKRVFFTECSGTDSAVSAATFGDTLRWHAENLVVQNMRNGGETVVNWNLALDQNGGPHQGHCTNRCNGVVEIAGGDVTRNAEFYVLGHVTKFIKPGAVRLGSTSQGAGGVQNVVFQNPDGSRAAYVVNTSGSAQRFSLTDNGRSLAHTLPAGAVATFTWNGTDTPGGPIDPAAWYRVAGAGSGKCLDAADWGTADGTALQQWACGTGANQSWQFRPTGDGHYQVVNRHNGKVWDVDGGTGATADGTKVHLWSYVGGTNQQWRAENAGAEGRYRFVARHSGKCLTVDNASTADGARLSQRPCSGAAAQTFTLTG
;
A
#
# COMPACT_ATOMS: atom_id res chain seq x y z
N MET A 1 22.86 30.96 -10.14
CA MET A 1 21.86 31.37 -9.12
C MET A 1 22.41 31.35 -7.68
N LYS A 2 23.67 30.96 -7.43
CA LYS A 2 24.24 30.77 -6.09
C LYS A 2 25.27 31.85 -5.73
N THR A 3 25.58 31.99 -4.45
CA THR A 3 26.58 32.96 -3.93
C THR A 3 28.01 32.70 -4.44
N GLY A 4 28.38 31.44 -4.70
CA GLY A 4 29.73 31.05 -5.14
C GLY A 4 29.93 30.89 -6.65
N ASN A 5 28.91 31.18 -7.47
CA ASN A 5 28.93 30.95 -8.94
C ASN A 5 29.43 29.56 -9.37
N SER A 6 29.13 28.54 -8.57
CA SER A 6 29.54 27.15 -8.77
C SER A 6 28.37 26.21 -8.51
N LEU A 7 28.39 25.04 -9.16
CA LEU A 7 27.48 23.94 -8.83
C LEU A 7 27.82 23.33 -7.46
N ASN A 8 29.07 23.47 -7.00
CA ASN A 8 29.55 22.88 -5.75
C ASN A 8 29.48 23.91 -4.61
N GLY A 9 28.80 23.56 -3.52
CA GLY A 9 28.68 24.38 -2.31
C GLY A 9 28.00 25.75 -2.49
N GLY A 10 28.03 26.61 -1.47
CA GLY A 10 27.35 27.90 -1.47
C GLY A 10 25.82 27.80 -1.34
N SER A 11 25.12 28.94 -1.36
CA SER A 11 23.69 29.02 -1.06
C SER A 11 22.89 29.66 -2.20
N LEU A 12 21.60 29.34 -2.29
CA LEU A 12 20.68 30.01 -3.22
C LEU A 12 20.55 31.49 -2.85
N ARG A 13 20.77 32.39 -3.81
CA ARG A 13 20.57 33.82 -3.55
C ARG A 13 19.08 34.16 -3.58
N ALA A 14 18.62 34.99 -2.65
CA ALA A 14 17.22 35.38 -2.53
C ALA A 14 16.68 36.07 -3.80
N ASP A 15 17.52 36.88 -4.47
CA ASP A 15 17.19 37.54 -5.75
C ASP A 15 16.97 36.56 -6.91
N GLN A 16 17.28 35.28 -6.71
CA GLN A 16 17.18 34.22 -7.73
C GLN A 16 16.06 33.21 -7.44
N TYR A 17 15.27 33.39 -6.38
CA TYR A 17 14.18 32.46 -6.04
C TYR A 17 13.18 32.31 -7.18
N GLY A 18 12.77 33.41 -7.82
CA GLY A 18 11.87 33.38 -8.97
C GLY A 18 12.42 32.54 -10.12
N ALA A 19 13.70 32.75 -10.47
CA ALA A 19 14.36 32.04 -11.56
C ALA A 19 14.56 30.54 -11.27
N TYR A 20 14.91 30.19 -10.02
CA TYR A 20 15.05 28.78 -9.63
C TYR A 20 13.70 28.06 -9.57
N ALA A 21 12.64 28.72 -9.12
CA ALA A 21 11.29 28.16 -9.17
C ALA A 21 10.82 27.93 -10.62
N ASP A 22 11.10 28.86 -11.53
CA ASP A 22 10.81 28.70 -12.96
C ASP A 22 11.60 27.54 -13.59
N TYR A 23 12.84 27.32 -13.14
CA TYR A 23 13.64 26.16 -13.53
C TYR A 23 12.95 24.85 -13.12
N LEU A 24 12.53 24.71 -11.85
CA LEU A 24 11.84 23.51 -11.36
C LEU A 24 10.51 23.25 -12.09
N VAL A 25 9.72 24.30 -12.33
CA VAL A 25 8.47 24.20 -13.13
C VAL A 25 8.74 23.71 -14.55
N LYS A 26 9.78 24.25 -15.21
CA LYS A 26 10.17 23.82 -16.56
C LYS A 26 10.64 22.38 -16.56
N THR A 27 11.40 21.95 -15.57
CA THR A 27 11.84 20.56 -15.41
C THR A 27 10.64 19.62 -15.31
N ILE A 28 9.67 19.89 -14.42
CA ILE A 28 8.48 19.05 -14.27
C ILE A 28 7.69 18.95 -15.59
N LYS A 29 7.52 20.08 -16.29
CA LYS A 29 6.85 20.09 -17.61
C LYS A 29 7.60 19.29 -18.66
N ALA A 30 8.93 19.41 -18.70
CA ALA A 30 9.76 18.69 -19.67
C ALA A 30 9.64 17.17 -19.46
N TYR A 31 9.72 16.69 -18.22
CA TYR A 31 9.48 15.27 -17.93
C TYR A 31 8.07 14.83 -18.32
N GLY A 32 7.05 15.66 -18.07
CA GLY A 32 5.67 15.38 -18.48
C GLY A 32 5.49 15.29 -20.00
N GLN A 33 6.25 16.07 -20.79
CA GLN A 33 6.25 15.99 -22.26
C GLN A 33 6.82 14.65 -22.76
N GLU A 34 7.74 14.06 -22.00
CA GLU A 34 8.29 12.72 -22.25
C GLU A 34 7.43 11.59 -21.61
N GLY A 35 6.24 11.91 -21.10
CA GLY A 35 5.33 10.94 -20.50
C GLY A 35 5.67 10.52 -19.07
N ILE A 36 6.63 11.19 -18.42
CA ILE A 36 7.05 10.90 -17.05
C ILE A 36 6.38 11.91 -16.10
N THR A 37 5.51 11.42 -15.23
CA THR A 37 4.84 12.26 -14.23
C THR A 37 5.67 12.36 -12.97
N LEU A 38 6.13 13.58 -12.63
CA LEU A 38 6.78 13.86 -11.35
C LEU A 38 5.73 14.29 -10.31
N THR A 39 5.37 13.35 -9.43
CA THR A 39 4.30 13.53 -8.44
C THR A 39 4.72 14.32 -7.20
N ASP A 40 6.00 14.22 -6.81
CA ASP A 40 6.51 14.78 -5.57
C ASP A 40 7.92 15.38 -5.80
N LEU A 41 8.27 16.41 -5.02
CA LEU A 41 9.52 17.16 -5.18
C LEU A 41 10.11 17.55 -3.82
N THR A 42 11.40 17.28 -3.62
CA THR A 42 12.26 18.01 -2.68
C THR A 42 13.00 19.10 -3.45
N VAL A 43 13.21 20.27 -2.85
CA VAL A 43 13.78 21.42 -3.58
C VAL A 43 15.32 21.49 -3.54
N GLN A 44 15.92 20.68 -2.66
CA GLN A 44 17.36 20.56 -2.47
C GLN A 44 17.64 19.23 -1.77
N ASN A 45 18.54 18.44 -2.36
CA ASN A 45 19.16 17.28 -1.70
C ASN A 45 20.09 17.73 -0.58
N GLU A 46 19.97 17.17 0.62
CA GLU A 46 20.86 17.41 1.77
C GLU A 46 21.19 18.91 1.99
N PRO A 47 20.18 19.76 2.27
CA PRO A 47 20.34 21.21 2.35
C PRO A 47 21.30 21.70 3.43
N GLU A 48 21.73 20.85 4.36
CA GLU A 48 22.74 21.20 5.38
C GLU A 48 24.14 20.68 5.02
N PHE A 49 24.30 20.01 3.86
CA PHE A 49 25.56 19.43 3.39
C PHE A 49 26.08 20.10 2.10
N ALA A 50 26.71 21.26 2.24
CA ALA A 50 27.41 21.93 1.15
C ALA A 50 28.87 21.46 1.06
N THR A 51 29.30 20.99 -0.12
CA THR A 51 30.55 20.24 -0.28
C THR A 51 31.20 20.47 -1.66
N SER A 52 32.26 19.71 -1.97
CA SER A 52 33.13 19.86 -3.15
C SER A 52 32.57 19.31 -4.46
N TYR A 53 31.37 18.73 -4.45
CA TYR A 53 30.59 18.28 -5.61
C TYR A 53 29.20 18.95 -5.62
N PRO A 54 28.36 18.77 -6.67
CA PRO A 54 27.10 19.50 -6.81
C PRO A 54 26.24 19.45 -5.55
N SER A 55 26.10 20.60 -4.89
CA SER A 55 25.46 20.74 -3.57
C SER A 55 25.11 22.20 -3.34
N MET A 56 24.11 22.47 -2.49
CA MET A 56 23.71 23.83 -2.15
C MET A 56 23.15 23.87 -0.74
N SER A 57 23.67 24.78 0.10
CA SER A 57 23.10 24.97 1.42
C SER A 57 21.80 25.77 1.36
N MET A 58 20.86 25.37 2.21
CA MET A 58 19.57 26.03 2.38
C MET A 58 19.11 25.85 3.83
N THR A 59 19.01 26.92 4.61
CA THR A 59 18.43 26.82 5.95
C THR A 59 16.93 26.55 5.88
N SER A 60 16.33 26.05 6.97
CA SER A 60 14.87 25.84 7.05
C SER A 60 14.05 27.10 6.72
N ALA A 61 14.53 28.27 7.17
CA ALA A 61 13.93 29.56 6.82
C ALA A 61 14.04 29.88 5.32
N GLN A 62 15.21 29.66 4.71
CA GLN A 62 15.40 29.85 3.28
C GLN A 62 14.55 28.88 2.45
N GLN A 63 14.45 27.62 2.87
CA GLN A 63 13.58 26.64 2.23
C GLN A 63 12.13 27.12 2.30
N ALA A 64 11.63 27.49 3.48
CA ALA A 64 10.28 28.01 3.65
C ALA A 64 9.98 29.23 2.76
N ASP A 65 10.90 30.20 2.71
CA ASP A 65 10.73 31.39 1.87
C ASP A 65 10.78 31.08 0.38
N PHE A 66 11.61 30.13 -0.04
CA PHE A 66 11.60 29.63 -1.42
C PHE A 66 10.30 28.90 -1.77
N LEU A 67 9.77 28.07 -0.86
CA LEU A 67 8.52 27.34 -1.09
C LEU A 67 7.31 28.28 -1.28
N LYS A 68 7.28 29.42 -0.58
CA LYS A 68 6.26 30.48 -0.80
C LYS A 68 6.32 31.10 -2.21
N VAL A 69 7.48 31.06 -2.87
CA VAL A 69 7.65 31.51 -4.26
C VAL A 69 7.29 30.39 -5.25
N LEU A 70 7.67 29.15 -4.93
CA LEU A 70 7.47 27.99 -5.80
C LEU A 70 6.00 27.58 -5.92
N ASP A 71 5.24 27.54 -4.81
CA ASP A 71 3.87 27.04 -4.81
C ASP A 71 2.90 27.81 -5.74
N PRO A 72 2.87 29.16 -5.75
CA PRO A 72 2.07 29.90 -6.72
C PRO A 72 2.48 29.64 -8.18
N LYS A 73 3.76 29.41 -8.45
CA LYS A 73 4.26 29.10 -9.80
C LYS A 73 3.86 27.70 -10.27
N LEU A 74 3.92 26.70 -9.40
CA LEU A 74 3.38 25.36 -9.68
C LEU A 74 1.87 25.42 -9.95
N THR A 75 1.14 26.18 -9.15
CA THR A 75 -0.31 26.39 -9.29
C THR A 75 -0.66 27.08 -10.61
N ALA A 76 0.02 28.19 -10.94
CA ALA A 76 -0.16 28.89 -12.21
C ALA A 76 0.20 28.02 -13.43
N ALA A 77 1.13 27.09 -13.26
CA ALA A 77 1.53 26.14 -14.28
C ALA A 77 0.59 24.93 -14.42
N GLY A 78 -0.43 24.79 -13.56
CA GLY A 78 -1.35 23.65 -13.54
C GLY A 78 -0.71 22.33 -13.09
N LEU A 79 0.40 22.40 -12.34
CA LEU A 79 1.14 21.22 -11.90
C LEU A 79 0.64 20.75 -10.53
N PRO A 80 0.18 19.50 -10.37
CA PRO A 80 -0.31 18.97 -9.08
C PRO A 80 0.82 18.46 -8.17
N THR A 81 2.09 18.59 -8.59
CA THR A 81 3.27 18.07 -7.86
C THR A 81 3.28 18.51 -6.40
N ASN A 82 3.39 17.56 -5.48
CA ASN A 82 3.53 17.82 -4.05
C ASN A 82 4.95 18.24 -3.70
N ILE A 83 5.12 18.81 -2.51
CA ILE A 83 6.41 19.24 -1.97
C ILE A 83 6.70 18.48 -0.68
N LEU A 84 7.94 18.00 -0.58
CA LEU A 84 8.53 17.41 0.61
C LEU A 84 9.61 18.35 1.15
N ALA A 85 9.55 18.65 2.44
CA ALA A 85 10.57 19.45 3.12
C ALA A 85 11.82 18.60 3.44
N PHE A 86 12.92 19.30 3.73
CA PHE A 86 14.17 18.75 4.24
C PHE A 86 15.02 17.91 3.26
N ASP A 87 14.81 16.59 3.16
CA ASP A 87 15.62 15.67 2.34
C ASP A 87 17.05 15.49 2.85
N HIS A 88 17.18 15.15 4.14
CA HIS A 88 18.46 14.96 4.81
C HIS A 88 18.32 14.04 6.04
N ASN A 89 19.31 13.98 6.91
CA ASN A 89 19.47 12.92 7.91
C ASN A 89 18.46 12.96 9.07
N TRP A 90 18.22 11.79 9.68
CA TRP A 90 17.32 11.64 10.82
C TRP A 90 17.74 12.40 12.09
N ASP A 91 18.96 12.92 12.17
CA ASP A 91 19.47 13.65 13.33
C ASP A 91 18.90 15.07 13.49
N HIS A 92 18.21 15.62 12.48
CA HIS A 92 17.69 16.99 12.52
C HIS A 92 16.20 17.12 12.13
N PRO A 93 15.27 16.42 12.81
CA PRO A 93 13.83 16.46 12.50
C PRO A 93 13.18 17.83 12.77
N ASN A 94 13.84 18.72 13.49
CA ASN A 94 13.43 20.10 13.72
C ASN A 94 13.47 20.97 12.45
N TYR A 95 14.34 20.66 11.47
CA TYR A 95 14.39 21.40 10.21
C TYR A 95 13.03 21.38 9.47
N PRO A 96 12.43 20.21 9.14
CA PRO A 96 11.15 20.19 8.44
C PRO A 96 10.01 20.76 9.29
N LEU A 97 10.04 20.59 10.62
CA LEU A 97 9.03 21.18 11.51
C LEU A 97 9.03 22.72 11.46
N ASP A 98 10.22 23.34 11.43
CA ASP A 98 10.34 24.78 11.24
C ASP A 98 9.82 25.21 9.86
N VAL A 99 10.14 24.47 8.79
CA VAL A 99 9.59 24.71 7.44
C VAL A 99 8.06 24.68 7.45
N PHE A 100 7.44 23.66 8.04
CA PHE A 100 5.98 23.56 8.13
C PHE A 100 5.36 24.73 8.90
N SER A 101 5.97 25.14 10.02
CA SER A 101 5.48 26.27 10.81
C SER A 101 5.47 27.58 10.01
N ARG A 102 6.50 27.81 9.19
CA ARG A 102 6.67 29.02 8.37
C ARG A 102 5.86 29.02 7.07
N THR A 103 5.31 27.87 6.70
CA THR A 103 4.54 27.65 5.46
C THR A 103 3.10 27.21 5.75
N ALA A 104 2.60 27.48 6.95
CA ALA A 104 1.22 27.22 7.33
C ALA A 104 0.25 27.79 6.27
N GLY A 105 -0.66 26.94 5.77
CA GLY A 105 -1.60 27.28 4.70
C GLY A 105 -1.20 26.80 3.30
N ILE A 106 0.05 26.36 3.10
CA ILE A 106 0.48 25.76 1.82
C ILE A 106 0.22 24.25 1.84
N ASN A 107 -0.96 23.84 1.39
CA ASN A 107 -1.41 22.44 1.44
C ASN A 107 -0.57 21.48 0.58
N ARG A 108 0.15 22.00 -0.42
CA ARG A 108 1.05 21.23 -1.30
C ARG A 108 2.26 20.67 -0.56
N ILE A 109 2.63 21.23 0.61
CA ILE A 109 3.70 20.72 1.45
C ILE A 109 3.14 19.59 2.33
N ILE A 110 3.23 18.36 1.83
CA ILE A 110 2.53 17.20 2.40
C ILE A 110 3.35 16.49 3.49
N GLY A 111 4.67 16.67 3.51
CA GLY A 111 5.55 15.86 4.32
C GLY A 111 7.01 16.30 4.31
N ALA A 112 7.87 15.46 4.89
CA ALA A 112 9.32 15.61 4.88
C ALA A 112 10.00 14.35 4.34
N ALA A 113 11.17 14.54 3.75
CA ALA A 113 12.04 13.48 3.26
C ALA A 113 13.26 13.30 4.17
N PHE A 114 13.70 12.05 4.35
CA PHE A 114 14.81 11.68 5.23
C PHE A 114 15.80 10.69 4.62
N HIS A 115 17.06 10.84 5.02
CA HIS A 115 18.21 10.00 4.70
C HIS A 115 18.73 9.26 5.94
N CYS A 116 19.59 8.25 5.73
CA CYS A 116 20.06 7.36 6.80
C CYS A 116 21.47 7.65 7.33
N TYR A 117 22.15 8.70 6.85
CA TYR A 117 23.59 8.89 7.12
C TYR A 117 23.90 9.47 8.51
N GLY A 118 22.88 9.98 9.20
CA GLY A 118 22.98 10.51 10.55
C GLY A 118 21.68 10.31 11.33
N GLY A 119 21.80 10.13 12.64
CA GLY A 119 20.66 9.96 13.54
C GLY A 119 20.01 8.57 13.53
N GLN A 120 18.75 8.52 13.97
CA GLN A 120 17.99 7.27 14.13
C GLN A 120 16.59 7.42 13.54
N ALA A 121 16.10 6.40 12.85
CA ALA A 121 14.79 6.39 12.21
C ALA A 121 13.61 6.78 13.13
N GLY A 122 13.73 6.57 14.45
CA GLY A 122 12.72 7.00 15.42
C GLY A 122 12.47 8.52 15.44
N ALA A 123 13.47 9.33 15.11
CA ALA A 123 13.40 10.79 15.18
C ALA A 123 12.34 11.38 14.25
N GLN A 124 12.10 10.75 13.08
CA GLN A 124 11.13 11.20 12.09
C GLN A 124 9.67 11.09 12.59
N ARG A 125 9.42 10.36 13.70
CA ARG A 125 8.08 10.23 14.28
C ARG A 125 7.46 11.58 14.64
N GLN A 126 8.29 12.57 14.97
CA GLN A 126 7.86 13.94 15.24
C GLN A 126 7.14 14.59 14.05
N VAL A 127 7.53 14.25 12.81
CA VAL A 127 6.86 14.73 11.59
C VAL A 127 5.48 14.08 11.44
N ALA A 128 5.39 12.77 11.69
CA ALA A 128 4.11 12.06 11.67
C ALA A 128 3.14 12.55 12.76
N ASP A 129 3.64 12.80 13.98
CA ASP A 129 2.84 13.34 15.09
C ASP A 129 2.37 14.79 14.82
N ALA A 130 3.09 15.53 13.97
CA ALA A 130 2.66 16.83 13.45
C ALA A 130 1.61 16.74 12.31
N GLY A 131 1.12 15.54 11.99
CA GLY A 131 0.12 15.31 10.94
C GLY A 131 0.68 15.42 9.51
N LYS A 132 1.99 15.26 9.34
CA LYS A 132 2.68 15.33 8.05
C LYS A 132 3.21 13.96 7.65
N ARG A 133 3.31 13.72 6.34
CA ARG A 133 3.80 12.46 5.77
C ARG A 133 5.32 12.36 5.90
N VAL A 134 5.83 11.14 6.00
CA VAL A 134 7.28 10.88 6.11
C VAL A 134 7.73 9.99 4.96
N PHE A 135 8.70 10.48 4.21
CA PHE A 135 9.30 9.77 3.09
C PHE A 135 10.75 9.46 3.43
N PHE A 136 11.15 8.21 3.29
CA PHE A 136 12.55 7.84 3.30
C PHE A 136 13.05 7.78 1.86
N THR A 137 14.01 8.63 1.51
CA THR A 137 14.37 8.96 0.12
C THR A 137 15.77 8.51 -0.27
N GLU A 138 16.66 8.27 0.70
CA GLU A 138 18.02 7.89 0.36
C GLU A 138 18.76 7.10 1.44
N CYS A 139 19.38 6.00 1.03
CA CYS A 139 20.46 5.34 1.76
C CYS A 139 21.38 4.63 0.78
N SER A 140 22.69 4.74 1.01
CA SER A 140 23.69 3.89 0.36
C SER A 140 24.19 2.83 1.34
N GLY A 141 24.36 1.59 0.87
CA GLY A 141 25.23 0.66 1.57
C GLY A 141 26.69 1.07 1.42
N THR A 142 27.50 0.67 2.39
CA THR A 142 28.94 0.88 2.44
C THR A 142 29.63 -0.40 2.87
N ASP A 143 30.89 -0.56 2.48
CA ASP A 143 31.67 -1.71 2.91
C ASP A 143 31.91 -1.69 4.43
N SER A 144 31.73 -2.86 5.04
CA SER A 144 32.16 -3.09 6.42
C SER A 144 33.68 -3.07 6.51
N ALA A 145 34.21 -2.81 7.72
CA ALA A 145 35.66 -2.91 7.98
C ALA A 145 36.24 -4.29 7.61
N VAL A 146 35.41 -5.34 7.62
CA VAL A 146 35.72 -6.67 7.11
C VAL A 146 34.82 -6.94 5.91
N SER A 147 35.40 -6.97 4.70
CA SER A 147 34.62 -7.07 3.45
C SER A 147 33.70 -8.30 3.38
N ALA A 148 34.12 -9.43 3.96
CA ALA A 148 33.29 -10.64 4.01
C ALA A 148 32.02 -10.48 4.88
N ALA A 149 31.99 -9.49 5.77
CA ALA A 149 30.85 -9.19 6.63
C ALA A 149 29.86 -8.20 5.99
N THR A 150 30.28 -7.43 4.97
CA THR A 150 29.49 -6.36 4.33
C THR A 150 28.05 -6.79 4.04
N PHE A 151 27.87 -7.91 3.33
CA PHE A 151 26.52 -8.38 2.98
C PHE A 151 25.64 -8.61 4.23
N GLY A 152 26.17 -9.29 5.24
CA GLY A 152 25.43 -9.62 6.46
C GLY A 152 25.12 -8.39 7.31
N ASP A 153 26.07 -7.45 7.42
CA ASP A 153 25.90 -6.21 8.16
C ASP A 153 24.88 -5.29 7.48
N THR A 154 25.02 -5.07 6.17
CA THR A 154 24.08 -4.29 5.36
C THR A 154 22.68 -4.90 5.41
N LEU A 155 22.55 -6.23 5.22
CA LEU A 155 21.24 -6.91 5.27
C LEU A 155 20.53 -6.66 6.60
N ARG A 156 21.23 -6.89 7.73
CA ARG A 156 20.66 -6.71 9.07
C ARG A 156 20.27 -5.25 9.31
N TRP A 157 21.19 -4.32 9.06
CA TRP A 157 20.98 -2.92 9.37
C TRP A 157 19.90 -2.30 8.49
N HIS A 158 19.88 -2.59 7.19
CA HIS A 158 18.87 -2.07 6.28
C HIS A 158 17.49 -2.65 6.58
N ALA A 159 17.40 -3.95 6.88
CA ALA A 159 16.15 -4.59 7.27
C ALA A 159 15.57 -4.00 8.57
N GLU A 160 16.43 -3.79 9.58
CA GLU A 160 16.02 -3.20 10.85
C GLU A 160 15.65 -1.72 10.69
N ASN A 161 16.52 -0.91 10.11
CA ASN A 161 16.40 0.54 10.19
C ASN A 161 15.58 1.13 9.04
N LEU A 162 15.89 0.76 7.79
CA LEU A 162 15.23 1.33 6.62
C LEU A 162 13.82 0.78 6.43
N VAL A 163 13.56 -0.47 6.83
CA VAL A 163 12.23 -1.08 6.73
C VAL A 163 11.49 -1.00 8.07
N VAL A 164 11.95 -1.74 9.09
CA VAL A 164 11.16 -1.90 10.32
C VAL A 164 11.05 -0.59 11.11
N GLN A 165 12.15 0.03 11.50
CA GLN A 165 12.14 1.23 12.33
C GLN A 165 11.52 2.41 11.59
N ASN A 166 11.93 2.65 10.34
CA ASN A 166 11.33 3.66 9.48
C ASN A 166 9.79 3.55 9.42
N MET A 167 9.26 2.38 9.02
CA MET A 167 7.82 2.21 8.82
C MET A 167 7.03 2.14 10.14
N ARG A 168 7.64 1.73 11.25
CA ARG A 168 7.03 1.82 12.59
C ARG A 168 6.98 3.25 13.11
N ASN A 169 7.84 4.13 12.60
CA ASN A 169 7.94 5.54 12.99
C ASN A 169 7.36 6.50 11.94
N GLY A 170 6.39 6.04 11.15
CA GLY A 170 5.59 6.88 10.25
C GLY A 170 6.12 6.96 8.81
N GLY A 171 7.27 6.35 8.50
CA GLY A 171 7.81 6.31 7.16
C GLY A 171 6.95 5.51 6.19
N GLU A 172 6.75 6.05 4.99
CA GLU A 172 5.87 5.47 3.96
C GLU A 172 6.63 4.85 2.79
N THR A 173 7.90 5.21 2.62
CA THR A 173 8.75 4.75 1.51
C THR A 173 10.04 4.14 2.02
N VAL A 174 10.72 3.39 1.14
CA VAL A 174 12.12 2.98 1.29
C VAL A 174 12.78 3.09 -0.07
N VAL A 175 13.76 3.98 -0.19
CA VAL A 175 14.49 4.23 -1.42
C VAL A 175 15.98 4.10 -1.14
N ASN A 176 16.66 3.22 -1.88
CA ASN A 176 18.11 3.13 -1.89
C ASN A 176 18.67 4.02 -2.99
N TRP A 177 19.93 4.43 -2.83
CA TRP A 177 20.55 5.45 -3.67
C TRP A 177 20.78 5.00 -5.11
N ASN A 178 21.84 4.26 -5.39
CA ASN A 178 22.15 3.79 -6.74
C ASN A 178 21.55 2.41 -7.00
N LEU A 179 20.77 2.26 -8.07
CA LEU A 179 20.27 0.95 -8.49
C LEU A 179 21.42 0.04 -8.94
N ALA A 180 22.34 0.57 -9.76
CA ALA A 180 23.46 -0.19 -10.30
C ALA A 180 24.73 0.66 -10.29
N LEU A 181 25.84 0.06 -9.84
CA LEU A 181 27.19 0.59 -9.96
C LEU A 181 28.12 -0.50 -10.50
N ASP A 182 29.32 -0.14 -10.94
CA ASP A 182 30.35 -1.14 -11.23
C ASP A 182 30.93 -1.78 -9.95
N GLN A 183 31.80 -2.78 -10.11
CA GLN A 183 32.46 -3.46 -9.00
C GLN A 183 33.40 -2.57 -8.16
N ASN A 184 33.60 -1.32 -8.55
CA ASN A 184 34.38 -0.32 -7.81
C ASN A 184 33.48 0.80 -7.24
N GLY A 185 32.15 0.67 -7.34
CA GLY A 185 31.19 1.69 -6.88
C GLY A 185 31.09 2.91 -7.81
N GLY A 186 31.51 2.76 -9.07
CA GLY A 186 31.53 3.83 -10.07
C GLY A 186 30.46 3.68 -11.17
N PRO A 187 30.42 4.67 -12.09
CA PRO A 187 31.12 5.95 -12.00
C PRO A 187 30.51 6.85 -10.91
N HIS A 188 31.34 7.60 -10.18
CA HIS A 188 30.87 8.54 -9.16
C HIS A 188 31.63 9.87 -9.21
N GLN A 189 30.98 10.94 -8.77
CA GLN A 189 31.59 12.25 -8.55
C GLN A 189 31.26 12.69 -7.12
N GLY A 190 32.29 12.82 -6.27
CA GLY A 190 32.11 13.25 -4.88
C GLY A 190 32.30 12.12 -3.88
N HIS A 191 31.53 12.20 -2.77
CA HIS A 191 31.70 11.35 -1.60
C HIS A 191 31.26 9.91 -1.88
N CYS A 192 32.20 8.97 -1.78
CA CYS A 192 32.04 7.49 -1.75
C CYS A 192 33.43 6.87 -1.46
N THR A 193 34.20 7.45 -0.51
CA THR A 193 35.65 7.20 -0.37
C THR A 193 36.00 5.74 -0.09
N ASN A 194 35.11 5.02 0.60
CA ASN A 194 35.23 3.59 0.88
C ASN A 194 34.26 2.74 0.05
N ARG A 195 33.91 3.22 -1.15
CA ARG A 195 32.91 2.64 -2.07
C ARG A 195 31.46 2.82 -1.60
N CYS A 196 30.62 3.27 -2.52
CA CYS A 196 29.17 3.16 -2.37
C CYS A 196 28.70 1.90 -3.08
N ASN A 197 27.78 1.17 -2.44
CA ASN A 197 27.26 -0.06 -3.00
C ASN A 197 25.97 0.24 -3.76
N GLY A 198 25.92 -0.21 -5.02
CA GLY A 198 24.68 -0.23 -5.77
C GLY A 198 23.77 -1.33 -5.24
N VAL A 199 22.46 -1.23 -5.47
CA VAL A 199 21.53 -2.34 -5.22
C VAL A 199 21.98 -3.60 -5.95
N VAL A 200 22.53 -3.42 -7.16
CA VAL A 200 23.30 -4.43 -7.87
C VAL A 200 24.65 -3.87 -8.33
N GLU A 201 25.59 -4.78 -8.56
CA GLU A 201 26.89 -4.48 -9.17
C GLU A 201 26.97 -5.10 -10.56
N ILE A 202 27.54 -4.38 -11.51
CA ILE A 202 27.70 -4.83 -12.88
C ILE A 202 29.18 -4.88 -13.24
N ALA A 203 29.70 -6.07 -13.55
CA ALA A 203 31.08 -6.27 -13.97
C ALA A 203 31.12 -7.10 -15.26
N GLY A 204 31.49 -6.48 -16.39
CA GLY A 204 31.61 -7.19 -17.67
C GLY A 204 30.34 -7.87 -18.19
N GLY A 205 29.16 -7.45 -17.71
CA GLY A 205 27.86 -8.05 -18.03
C GLY A 205 27.30 -8.98 -16.95
N ASP A 206 28.12 -9.39 -15.97
CA ASP A 206 27.68 -10.14 -14.81
C ASP A 206 27.02 -9.23 -13.79
N VAL A 207 25.89 -9.67 -13.23
CA VAL A 207 25.10 -8.91 -12.25
C VAL A 207 25.19 -9.59 -10.88
N THR A 208 25.81 -8.91 -9.93
CA THR A 208 25.86 -9.32 -8.52
C THR A 208 24.79 -8.56 -7.73
N ARG A 209 24.03 -9.26 -6.91
CA ARG A 209 22.98 -8.67 -6.07
C ARG A 209 23.52 -8.42 -4.67
N ASN A 210 23.57 -7.15 -4.27
CA ASN A 210 23.95 -6.78 -2.91
C ASN A 210 22.78 -6.96 -1.94
N ALA A 211 23.04 -6.73 -0.65
CA ALA A 211 22.04 -6.94 0.40
C ALA A 211 20.77 -6.11 0.20
N GLU A 212 20.91 -4.89 -0.32
CA GLU A 212 19.84 -3.95 -0.67
C GLU A 212 18.83 -4.59 -1.63
N PHE A 213 19.31 -5.37 -2.63
CA PHE A 213 18.42 -6.07 -3.56
C PHE A 213 17.48 -7.03 -2.81
N TYR A 214 18.02 -7.75 -1.82
CA TYR A 214 17.24 -8.69 -1.03
C TYR A 214 16.31 -7.96 -0.05
N VAL A 215 16.76 -6.89 0.61
CA VAL A 215 15.91 -6.07 1.48
C VAL A 215 14.73 -5.50 0.70
N LEU A 216 14.99 -4.86 -0.44
CA LEU A 216 13.94 -4.33 -1.31
C LEU A 216 13.05 -5.45 -1.86
N GLY A 217 13.61 -6.61 -2.18
CA GLY A 217 12.85 -7.77 -2.63
C GLY A 217 11.90 -8.32 -1.57
N HIS A 218 12.28 -8.28 -0.30
CA HIS A 218 11.42 -8.66 0.83
C HIS A 218 10.28 -7.68 1.10
N VAL A 219 10.36 -6.46 0.55
CA VAL A 219 9.29 -5.46 0.59
C VAL A 219 8.45 -5.51 -0.69
N THR A 220 9.05 -5.16 -1.83
CA THR A 220 8.35 -4.87 -3.10
C THR A 220 7.60 -6.07 -3.70
N LYS A 221 8.04 -7.30 -3.43
CA LYS A 221 7.35 -8.50 -3.92
C LYS A 221 6.01 -8.71 -3.19
N PHE A 222 5.93 -8.34 -1.91
CA PHE A 222 4.87 -8.79 -1.00
C PHE A 222 3.99 -7.66 -0.45
N ILE A 223 4.51 -6.43 -0.39
CA ILE A 223 3.81 -5.23 0.09
C ILE A 223 3.54 -4.34 -1.11
N LYS A 224 2.26 -4.11 -1.42
CA LYS A 224 1.82 -3.41 -2.65
C LYS A 224 1.61 -1.91 -2.40
N PRO A 225 1.71 -1.06 -3.43
CA PRO A 225 1.29 0.34 -3.32
C PRO A 225 -0.13 0.45 -2.75
N GLY A 226 -0.32 1.33 -1.77
CA GLY A 226 -1.59 1.50 -1.06
C GLY A 226 -1.81 0.52 0.11
N ALA A 227 -0.84 -0.35 0.43
CA ALA A 227 -0.91 -1.17 1.64
C ALA A 227 -0.94 -0.31 2.91
N VAL A 228 -1.72 -0.75 3.90
CA VAL A 228 -1.86 -0.08 5.19
C VAL A 228 -1.10 -0.86 6.26
N ARG A 229 -0.29 -0.17 7.06
CA ARG A 229 0.44 -0.80 8.17
C ARG A 229 -0.53 -1.22 9.28
N LEU A 230 -0.45 -2.47 9.69
CA LEU A 230 -1.18 -3.00 10.85
C LEU A 230 -0.36 -2.86 12.14
N GLY A 231 -1.06 -2.74 13.27
CA GLY A 231 -0.43 -2.84 14.59
C GLY A 231 0.20 -4.22 14.80
N SER A 232 1.40 -4.27 15.37
CA SER A 232 2.10 -5.53 15.68
C SER A 232 3.05 -5.37 16.86
N THR A 233 3.29 -6.47 17.59
CA THR A 233 4.29 -6.53 18.66
C THR A 233 5.72 -6.47 18.08
N SER A 234 6.71 -6.16 18.91
CA SER A 234 8.14 -6.21 18.55
C SER A 234 8.95 -6.53 19.79
N GLN A 235 10.03 -7.29 19.65
CA GLN A 235 10.97 -7.53 20.75
C GLN A 235 12.03 -6.42 20.87
N GLY A 236 12.06 -5.46 19.94
CA GLY A 236 13.03 -4.37 19.93
C GLY A 236 14.42 -4.79 19.44
N ALA A 237 15.37 -3.85 19.52
CA ALA A 237 16.76 -4.03 19.10
C ALA A 237 17.41 -5.23 19.84
N GLY A 238 18.12 -6.07 19.10
CA GLY A 238 18.71 -7.30 19.62
C GLY A 238 17.73 -8.47 19.74
N GLY A 239 16.47 -8.31 19.31
CA GLY A 239 15.45 -9.35 19.25
C GLY A 239 14.83 -9.52 17.86
N VAL A 240 13.68 -10.21 17.79
CA VAL A 240 12.87 -10.29 16.58
C VAL A 240 12.03 -9.02 16.43
N GLN A 241 12.20 -8.36 15.29
CA GLN A 241 11.48 -7.14 14.94
C GLN A 241 10.68 -7.34 13.66
N ASN A 242 9.60 -6.58 13.51
CA ASN A 242 8.74 -6.71 12.35
C ASN A 242 7.94 -5.44 12.04
N VAL A 243 7.43 -5.43 10.81
CA VAL A 243 6.35 -4.56 10.38
C VAL A 243 5.36 -5.39 9.55
N VAL A 244 4.07 -5.16 9.76
CA VAL A 244 2.98 -5.94 9.15
C VAL A 244 2.07 -5.02 8.37
N PHE A 245 1.59 -5.49 7.22
CA PHE A 245 0.76 -4.74 6.29
C PHE A 245 -0.46 -5.54 5.86
N GLN A 246 -1.54 -4.83 5.54
CA GLN A 246 -2.63 -5.30 4.72
C GLN A 246 -2.54 -4.61 3.35
N ASN A 247 -2.45 -5.41 2.29
CA ASN A 247 -2.49 -4.94 0.91
C ASN A 247 -3.91 -4.53 0.50
N PRO A 248 -4.07 -3.73 -0.57
CA PRO A 248 -5.39 -3.34 -1.09
C PRO A 248 -6.30 -4.52 -1.48
N ASP A 249 -5.72 -5.66 -1.84
CA ASP A 249 -6.45 -6.90 -2.15
C ASP A 249 -6.88 -7.71 -0.91
N GLY A 250 -6.58 -7.22 0.30
CA GLY A 250 -6.88 -7.88 1.57
C GLY A 250 -5.84 -8.92 2.00
N SER A 251 -4.84 -9.23 1.18
CA SER A 251 -3.72 -10.08 1.60
C SER A 251 -2.88 -9.38 2.66
N ARG A 252 -2.25 -10.15 3.54
CA ARG A 252 -1.38 -9.66 4.60
C ARG A 252 0.06 -10.04 4.33
N ALA A 253 0.98 -9.17 4.73
CA ALA A 253 2.41 -9.40 4.65
C ALA A 253 3.08 -8.97 5.95
N ALA A 254 3.85 -9.88 6.57
CA ALA A 254 4.69 -9.59 7.72
C ALA A 254 6.16 -9.68 7.32
N TYR A 255 6.84 -8.54 7.33
CA TYR A 255 8.30 -8.45 7.19
C TYR A 255 8.92 -8.64 8.56
N VAL A 256 9.78 -9.64 8.73
CA VAL A 256 10.39 -10.01 10.01
C VAL A 256 11.90 -10.09 9.86
N VAL A 257 12.63 -9.49 10.80
CA VAL A 257 14.09 -9.58 10.91
C VAL A 257 14.47 -10.05 12.30
N ASN A 258 15.40 -11.00 12.38
CA ASN A 258 16.01 -11.41 13.65
C ASN A 258 17.33 -10.65 13.84
N THR A 259 17.31 -9.65 14.71
CA THR A 259 18.49 -8.81 15.02
C THR A 259 19.33 -9.37 16.17
N SER A 260 18.96 -10.52 16.74
CA SER A 260 19.72 -11.17 17.80
C SER A 260 20.92 -11.97 17.25
N GLY A 261 21.86 -12.30 18.14
CA GLY A 261 23.02 -13.14 17.83
C GLY A 261 22.74 -14.64 17.74
N SER A 262 21.49 -15.09 17.87
CA SER A 262 21.11 -16.50 17.85
C SER A 262 19.79 -16.74 17.12
N ALA A 263 19.46 -18.00 16.81
CA ALA A 263 18.18 -18.32 16.20
C ALA A 263 17.03 -18.05 17.19
N GLN A 264 15.97 -17.38 16.73
CA GLN A 264 14.83 -17.00 17.56
C GLN A 264 13.56 -17.69 17.08
N ARG A 265 12.83 -18.31 18.02
CA ARG A 265 11.50 -18.87 17.77
C ARG A 265 10.44 -17.85 18.14
N PHE A 266 9.51 -17.59 17.23
CA PHE A 266 8.38 -16.70 17.46
C PHE A 266 7.12 -17.29 16.82
N SER A 267 5.98 -16.62 17.02
CA SER A 267 4.75 -16.93 16.29
C SER A 267 4.17 -15.69 15.64
N LEU A 268 3.65 -15.85 14.43
CA LEU A 268 2.75 -14.88 13.82
C LEU A 268 1.34 -15.32 14.18
N THR A 269 0.62 -14.48 14.93
CA THR A 269 -0.76 -14.76 15.34
C THR A 269 -1.68 -13.69 14.80
N ASP A 270 -2.71 -14.12 14.08
CA ASP A 270 -3.70 -13.27 13.47
C ASP A 270 -5.08 -13.92 13.57
N ASN A 271 -6.04 -13.21 14.17
CA ASN A 271 -7.43 -13.66 14.35
C ASN A 271 -7.55 -15.12 14.87
N GLY A 272 -6.78 -15.44 15.93
CA GLY A 272 -6.80 -16.74 16.59
C GLY A 272 -6.08 -17.87 15.85
N ARG A 273 -5.49 -17.61 14.67
CA ARG A 273 -4.64 -18.55 13.94
C ARG A 273 -3.19 -18.19 14.15
N SER A 274 -2.34 -19.20 14.32
CA SER A 274 -0.91 -19.00 14.61
C SER A 274 -0.02 -19.85 13.71
N LEU A 275 1.07 -19.25 13.23
CA LEU A 275 2.20 -19.95 12.62
C LEU A 275 3.42 -19.75 13.52
N ALA A 276 4.00 -20.84 14.04
CA ALA A 276 5.28 -20.79 14.74
C ALA A 276 6.44 -20.95 13.75
N HIS A 277 7.49 -20.16 13.90
CA HIS A 277 8.67 -20.22 13.05
C HIS A 277 9.94 -19.93 13.84
N THR A 278 11.06 -20.55 13.45
CA THR A 278 12.40 -20.25 13.99
C THR A 278 13.22 -19.58 12.91
N LEU A 279 13.61 -18.33 13.13
CA LEU A 279 14.40 -17.53 12.18
C LEU A 279 15.87 -17.48 12.64
N PRO A 280 16.86 -17.86 11.80
CA PRO A 280 18.27 -17.77 12.14
C PRO A 280 18.73 -16.36 12.51
N ALA A 281 19.87 -16.26 13.19
CA ALA A 281 20.49 -14.97 13.54
C ALA A 281 20.75 -14.13 12.29
N GLY A 282 20.36 -12.86 12.31
CA GLY A 282 20.56 -11.93 11.20
C GLY A 282 19.72 -12.18 9.94
N ALA A 283 18.82 -13.17 9.96
CA ALA A 283 18.00 -13.49 8.80
C ALA A 283 16.76 -12.58 8.71
N VAL A 284 16.27 -12.43 7.47
CA VAL A 284 15.03 -11.72 7.13
C VAL A 284 14.07 -12.72 6.49
N ALA A 285 12.80 -12.63 6.84
CA ALA A 285 11.74 -13.41 6.22
C ALA A 285 10.49 -12.56 6.01
N THR A 286 9.79 -12.77 4.89
CA THR A 286 8.48 -12.17 4.65
C THR A 286 7.43 -13.27 4.58
N PHE A 287 6.46 -13.21 5.48
CA PHE A 287 5.33 -14.15 5.52
C PHE A 287 4.13 -13.50 4.88
N THR A 288 3.42 -14.24 4.03
CA THR A 288 2.18 -13.77 3.40
C THR A 288 1.05 -14.76 3.64
N TRP A 289 -0.15 -14.22 3.83
CA TRP A 289 -1.36 -15.02 3.97
C TRP A 289 -2.56 -14.16 3.56
N ASN A 290 -3.68 -14.80 3.26
CA ASN A 290 -4.93 -14.07 3.06
C ASN A 290 -5.40 -13.56 4.42
N GLY A 291 -5.58 -12.24 4.55
CA GLY A 291 -6.22 -11.68 5.73
C GLY A 291 -7.62 -12.28 5.90
N THR A 292 -8.01 -12.59 7.12
CA THR A 292 -9.42 -12.95 7.41
C THR A 292 -10.31 -11.71 7.43
N ASP A 293 -9.71 -10.53 7.35
CA ASP A 293 -10.39 -9.28 7.05
C ASP A 293 -10.53 -9.17 5.53
N THR A 294 -11.47 -9.91 4.95
CA THR A 294 -12.18 -9.37 3.78
C THR A 294 -12.66 -7.98 4.20
N PRO A 295 -12.27 -6.90 3.49
CA PRO A 295 -12.90 -5.61 3.72
C PRO A 295 -14.40 -5.85 3.62
N GLY A 296 -15.15 -5.68 4.71
CA GLY A 296 -16.55 -6.12 4.81
C GLY A 296 -17.02 -6.59 6.18
N GLY A 297 -16.12 -7.06 7.04
CA GLY A 297 -16.48 -7.78 8.27
C GLY A 297 -16.66 -9.28 8.01
N PRO A 298 -16.36 -10.17 8.97
CA PRO A 298 -16.34 -11.60 8.74
C PRO A 298 -17.78 -12.13 8.58
N ILE A 299 -18.09 -12.65 7.39
CA ILE A 299 -19.28 -13.50 7.22
C ILE A 299 -19.01 -14.80 8.00
N ASP A 300 -19.65 -14.98 9.16
CA ASP A 300 -19.66 -16.23 9.90
C ASP A 300 -20.31 -17.33 9.05
N PRO A 301 -19.57 -18.38 8.65
CA PRO A 301 -20.10 -19.46 7.81
C PRO A 301 -21.11 -20.36 8.54
N ALA A 302 -21.18 -20.30 9.88
CA ALA A 302 -22.15 -21.04 10.68
C ALA A 302 -23.51 -20.31 10.78
N ALA A 303 -23.53 -18.99 10.60
CA ALA A 303 -24.73 -18.17 10.72
C ALA A 303 -25.65 -18.26 9.49
N TRP A 304 -26.93 -17.93 9.72
CA TRP A 304 -27.95 -17.77 8.69
C TRP A 304 -28.32 -16.29 8.58
N TYR A 305 -28.29 -15.74 7.37
CA TYR A 305 -28.50 -14.33 7.13
C TYR A 305 -29.74 -14.08 6.30
N ARG A 306 -30.43 -12.97 6.56
CA ARG A 306 -31.18 -12.26 5.53
C ARG A 306 -30.22 -11.36 4.76
N VAL A 307 -30.34 -11.38 3.43
CA VAL A 307 -29.57 -10.52 2.53
C VAL A 307 -30.49 -9.41 2.02
N ALA A 308 -30.29 -8.17 2.43
CA ALA A 308 -31.17 -7.06 2.07
C ALA A 308 -30.49 -6.09 1.07
N GLY A 309 -31.18 -5.73 -0.01
CA GLY A 309 -30.67 -4.79 -1.00
C GLY A 309 -30.72 -3.35 -0.49
N ALA A 310 -29.63 -2.59 -0.63
CA ALA A 310 -29.54 -1.21 -0.14
C ALA A 310 -30.47 -0.24 -0.90
N GLY A 311 -30.81 -0.54 -2.15
CA GLY A 311 -31.71 0.29 -2.96
C GLY A 311 -33.19 0.19 -2.57
N SER A 312 -33.65 -0.98 -2.10
CA SER A 312 -35.06 -1.25 -1.83
C SER A 312 -35.37 -1.54 -0.35
N GLY A 313 -34.36 -1.92 0.44
CA GLY A 313 -34.53 -2.47 1.79
C GLY A 313 -35.16 -3.87 1.82
N LYS A 314 -35.39 -4.48 0.65
CA LYS A 314 -36.03 -5.80 0.51
C LYS A 314 -35.02 -6.93 0.53
N CYS A 315 -35.48 -8.12 0.92
CA CYS A 315 -34.63 -9.28 1.13
C CYS A 315 -34.59 -10.17 -0.11
N LEU A 316 -33.44 -10.80 -0.35
CA LEU A 316 -33.31 -11.85 -1.35
C LEU A 316 -34.10 -13.08 -0.95
N ASP A 317 -34.82 -13.63 -1.92
CA ASP A 317 -35.95 -14.52 -1.74
C ASP A 317 -35.92 -15.64 -2.78
N ALA A 318 -36.08 -16.88 -2.32
CA ALA A 318 -36.40 -18.01 -3.16
C ALA A 318 -37.87 -17.91 -3.57
N ALA A 319 -38.12 -17.57 -4.84
CA ALA A 319 -39.43 -17.22 -5.33
C ALA A 319 -40.47 -18.30 -5.04
N ASP A 320 -41.62 -17.88 -4.52
CA ASP A 320 -42.77 -18.73 -4.22
C ASP A 320 -42.44 -19.94 -3.33
N TRP A 321 -41.39 -19.83 -2.50
CA TRP A 321 -40.86 -20.95 -1.71
C TRP A 321 -40.47 -22.16 -2.57
N GLY A 322 -40.09 -21.91 -3.82
CA GLY A 322 -39.74 -22.96 -4.78
C GLY A 322 -38.60 -23.85 -4.30
N THR A 323 -38.71 -25.14 -4.60
CA THR A 323 -37.72 -26.17 -4.24
C THR A 323 -37.07 -26.84 -5.45
N ALA A 324 -37.47 -26.45 -6.66
CA ALA A 324 -36.92 -27.01 -7.91
C ALA A 324 -35.66 -26.27 -8.36
N ASP A 325 -34.81 -26.96 -9.11
CA ASP A 325 -33.74 -26.30 -9.88
C ASP A 325 -34.37 -25.34 -10.89
N GLY A 326 -33.82 -24.12 -10.98
CA GLY A 326 -34.41 -23.02 -11.74
C GLY A 326 -35.35 -22.13 -10.93
N THR A 327 -35.55 -22.37 -9.63
CA THR A 327 -36.32 -21.46 -8.77
C THR A 327 -35.71 -20.07 -8.83
N ALA A 328 -36.53 -19.07 -9.14
CA ALA A 328 -36.08 -17.70 -9.30
C ALA A 328 -35.47 -17.12 -8.00
N LEU A 329 -34.26 -16.55 -8.07
CA LEU A 329 -33.76 -15.62 -7.05
C LEU A 329 -34.33 -14.22 -7.29
N GLN A 330 -35.19 -13.75 -6.39
CA GLN A 330 -35.84 -12.45 -6.49
C GLN A 330 -35.60 -11.61 -5.23
N GLN A 331 -36.07 -10.37 -5.20
CA GLN A 331 -36.27 -9.65 -3.96
C GLN A 331 -37.75 -9.64 -3.57
N TRP A 332 -38.02 -9.64 -2.27
CA TRP A 332 -39.35 -9.52 -1.70
C TRP A 332 -39.29 -8.79 -0.36
N ALA A 333 -40.42 -8.26 0.10
CA ALA A 333 -40.55 -7.74 1.47
C ALA A 333 -39.92 -8.70 2.49
N CYS A 334 -39.06 -8.17 3.36
CA CYS A 334 -38.31 -8.97 4.32
C CYS A 334 -39.25 -9.65 5.33
N GLY A 335 -39.11 -10.96 5.46
CA GLY A 335 -39.78 -11.78 6.47
C GLY A 335 -38.79 -12.60 7.29
N THR A 336 -39.29 -13.58 8.03
CA THR A 336 -38.48 -14.54 8.82
C THR A 336 -38.49 -15.95 8.23
N GLY A 337 -39.07 -16.12 7.04
CA GLY A 337 -39.18 -17.40 6.35
C GLY A 337 -37.84 -17.98 5.92
N ALA A 338 -37.73 -19.30 5.93
CA ALA A 338 -36.52 -20.01 5.54
C ALA A 338 -36.14 -19.78 4.06
N ASN A 339 -37.11 -19.38 3.22
CA ASN A 339 -36.91 -19.03 1.81
C ASN A 339 -36.09 -17.74 1.62
N GLN A 340 -35.95 -16.88 2.64
CA GLN A 340 -35.13 -15.67 2.65
C GLN A 340 -33.90 -15.77 3.58
N SER A 341 -33.57 -16.99 4.01
CA SER A 341 -32.49 -17.27 4.96
C SER A 341 -31.34 -17.96 4.23
N TRP A 342 -30.14 -17.40 4.31
CA TRP A 342 -28.99 -17.78 3.48
C TRP A 342 -27.75 -18.06 4.33
N GLN A 343 -27.01 -19.13 4.01
CA GLN A 343 -25.74 -19.46 4.66
C GLN A 343 -24.61 -19.42 3.63
N PHE A 344 -23.54 -18.70 3.96
CA PHE A 344 -22.36 -18.55 3.11
C PHE A 344 -21.33 -19.62 3.48
N ARG A 345 -21.31 -20.74 2.76
CA ARG A 345 -20.36 -21.84 3.03
C ARG A 345 -19.09 -21.65 2.18
N PRO A 346 -17.89 -21.62 2.78
CA PRO A 346 -16.65 -21.39 2.03
C PRO A 346 -16.39 -22.47 0.98
N THR A 347 -15.91 -22.06 -0.20
CA THR A 347 -15.46 -22.95 -1.29
C THR A 347 -13.97 -22.82 -1.59
N GLY A 348 -13.24 -21.98 -0.84
CA GLY A 348 -11.82 -21.68 -1.03
C GLY A 348 -11.58 -20.31 -1.67
N ASP A 349 -10.36 -19.78 -1.52
CA ASP A 349 -9.90 -18.52 -2.16
C ASP A 349 -10.85 -17.31 -1.95
N GLY A 350 -11.47 -17.19 -0.78
CA GLY A 350 -12.40 -16.10 -0.46
C GLY A 350 -13.78 -16.18 -1.13
N HIS A 351 -14.14 -17.33 -1.71
CA HIS A 351 -15.45 -17.56 -2.32
C HIS A 351 -16.35 -18.43 -1.44
N TYR A 352 -17.66 -18.29 -1.66
CA TYR A 352 -18.72 -19.00 -0.97
C TYR A 352 -19.72 -19.60 -1.97
N GLN A 353 -20.28 -20.74 -1.61
CA GLN A 353 -21.61 -21.11 -2.07
C GLN A 353 -22.64 -20.48 -1.12
N VAL A 354 -23.70 -19.89 -1.67
CA VAL A 354 -24.73 -19.19 -0.88
C VAL A 354 -25.98 -20.05 -0.81
N VAL A 355 -26.14 -20.80 0.27
CA VAL A 355 -27.13 -21.86 0.44
C VAL A 355 -28.42 -21.30 1.01
N ASN A 356 -29.56 -21.61 0.39
CA ASN A 356 -30.87 -21.30 0.92
C ASN A 356 -31.27 -22.29 2.03
N ARG A 357 -31.83 -21.79 3.14
CA ARG A 357 -32.23 -22.61 4.28
C ARG A 357 -33.42 -23.52 3.99
N HIS A 358 -34.34 -23.09 3.13
CA HIS A 358 -35.57 -23.83 2.86
C HIS A 358 -35.33 -25.06 1.96
N ASN A 359 -34.57 -24.88 0.88
CA ASN A 359 -34.43 -25.92 -0.16
C ASN A 359 -33.00 -26.47 -0.33
N GLY A 360 -32.00 -25.92 0.38
CA GLY A 360 -30.60 -26.36 0.31
C GLY A 360 -29.87 -26.05 -1.00
N LYS A 361 -30.51 -25.33 -1.93
CA LYS A 361 -29.93 -24.92 -3.22
C LYS A 361 -29.11 -23.64 -3.09
N VAL A 362 -28.32 -23.33 -4.11
CA VAL A 362 -27.40 -22.20 -4.11
C VAL A 362 -27.70 -21.17 -5.17
N TRP A 363 -27.20 -19.95 -5.00
CA TRP A 363 -27.19 -18.95 -6.06
C TRP A 363 -26.35 -19.41 -7.24
N ASP A 364 -26.98 -19.49 -8.41
CA ASP A 364 -26.38 -19.97 -9.65
C ASP A 364 -26.67 -18.97 -10.77
N VAL A 365 -25.62 -18.56 -11.49
CA VAL A 365 -25.78 -17.81 -12.74
C VAL A 365 -26.18 -18.78 -13.83
N ASP A 366 -27.37 -18.55 -14.39
CA ASP A 366 -28.00 -19.43 -15.39
C ASP A 366 -27.11 -19.60 -16.64
N GLY A 367 -27.07 -20.81 -17.19
CA GLY A 367 -26.20 -21.17 -18.32
C GLY A 367 -24.78 -21.62 -17.94
N GLY A 368 -24.45 -21.73 -16.66
CA GLY A 368 -23.20 -22.36 -16.20
C GLY A 368 -21.95 -21.47 -16.30
N THR A 369 -20.77 -22.09 -16.20
CA THR A 369 -19.46 -21.38 -16.11
C THR A 369 -19.09 -20.59 -17.37
N GLY A 370 -19.74 -20.84 -18.51
CA GLY A 370 -19.57 -20.06 -19.75
C GLY A 370 -20.47 -18.84 -19.84
N ALA A 371 -21.47 -18.69 -18.96
CA ALA A 371 -22.46 -17.62 -19.05
C ALA A 371 -21.88 -16.30 -18.54
N THR A 372 -21.31 -15.50 -19.43
CA THR A 372 -20.66 -14.23 -19.11
C THR A 372 -21.43 -13.00 -19.61
N ALA A 373 -22.59 -13.18 -20.24
CA ALA A 373 -23.39 -12.07 -20.75
C ALA A 373 -23.98 -11.19 -19.64
N ASP A 374 -24.12 -9.89 -19.92
CA ASP A 374 -24.80 -8.95 -19.01
C ASP A 374 -26.30 -9.24 -18.96
N GLY A 375 -26.86 -9.22 -17.75
CA GLY A 375 -28.28 -9.48 -17.55
C GLY A 375 -28.65 -10.97 -17.49
N THR A 376 -27.69 -11.89 -17.61
CA THR A 376 -27.92 -13.32 -17.32
C THR A 376 -28.48 -13.47 -15.91
N LYS A 377 -29.59 -14.19 -15.79
CA LYS A 377 -30.35 -14.30 -14.54
C LYS A 377 -29.63 -15.16 -13.52
N VAL A 378 -29.92 -14.86 -12.27
CA VAL A 378 -29.58 -15.69 -11.13
C VAL A 378 -30.83 -16.46 -10.68
N HIS A 379 -30.64 -17.75 -10.48
CA HIS A 379 -31.65 -18.68 -9.97
C HIS A 379 -31.04 -19.57 -8.89
N LEU A 380 -31.85 -20.47 -8.34
CA LEU A 380 -31.40 -21.47 -7.40
C LEU A 380 -31.19 -22.80 -8.10
N TRP A 381 -30.05 -23.40 -7.85
CA TRP A 381 -29.67 -24.68 -8.43
C TRP A 381 -28.98 -25.57 -7.39
N SER A 382 -29.06 -26.88 -7.58
CA SER A 382 -28.33 -27.87 -6.80
C SER A 382 -26.83 -27.61 -6.91
N TYR A 383 -26.11 -27.57 -5.79
CA TYR A 383 -24.68 -27.28 -5.84
C TYR A 383 -23.91 -28.42 -6.51
N VAL A 384 -23.21 -28.12 -7.60
CA VAL A 384 -22.37 -29.07 -8.36
C VAL A 384 -20.90 -28.63 -8.39
N GLY A 385 -20.54 -27.54 -7.71
CA GLY A 385 -19.16 -27.04 -7.62
C GLY A 385 -18.72 -26.14 -8.77
N GLY A 386 -19.63 -25.78 -9.69
CA GLY A 386 -19.32 -24.86 -10.80
C GLY A 386 -18.91 -23.47 -10.30
N THR A 387 -18.00 -22.80 -11.02
CA THR A 387 -17.56 -21.44 -10.65
C THR A 387 -18.66 -20.40 -10.80
N ASN A 388 -19.72 -20.67 -11.58
CA ASN A 388 -20.95 -19.87 -11.65
C ASN A 388 -21.85 -19.97 -10.39
N GLN A 389 -21.53 -20.88 -9.48
CA GLN A 389 -22.20 -21.08 -8.18
C GLN A 389 -21.38 -20.53 -7.00
N GLN A 390 -20.25 -19.90 -7.28
CA GLN A 390 -19.30 -19.42 -6.27
C GLN A 390 -19.23 -17.90 -6.32
N TRP A 391 -19.41 -17.28 -5.16
CA TRP A 391 -19.53 -15.84 -5.02
C TRP A 391 -18.50 -15.31 -4.02
N ARG A 392 -17.83 -14.21 -4.37
CA ARG A 392 -16.98 -13.47 -3.44
C ARG A 392 -17.77 -12.30 -2.87
N ALA A 393 -17.76 -12.16 -1.55
CA ALA A 393 -18.33 -10.99 -0.88
C ALA A 393 -17.24 -9.92 -0.73
N GLU A 394 -17.46 -8.74 -1.31
CA GLU A 394 -16.52 -7.61 -1.26
C GLU A 394 -17.17 -6.41 -0.57
N ASN A 395 -16.40 -5.59 0.17
CA ASN A 395 -16.93 -4.36 0.78
C ASN A 395 -17.56 -3.43 -0.26
N ALA A 396 -18.68 -2.80 0.11
CA ALA A 396 -19.34 -1.76 -0.68
C ALA A 396 -19.29 -0.36 -0.03
N GLY A 397 -18.15 -0.01 0.58
CA GLY A 397 -17.80 1.32 1.10
C GLY A 397 -18.13 1.58 2.58
N ALA A 398 -19.09 0.87 3.18
CA ALA A 398 -19.45 1.00 4.59
C ALA A 398 -19.42 -0.37 5.29
N GLU A 399 -19.16 -0.37 6.60
CA GLU A 399 -19.16 -1.58 7.43
C GLU A 399 -20.49 -2.34 7.31
N GLY A 400 -20.42 -3.67 7.12
CA GLY A 400 -21.59 -4.54 6.94
C GLY A 400 -22.31 -4.42 5.59
N ARG A 401 -21.77 -3.67 4.62
CA ARG A 401 -22.28 -3.62 3.24
C ARG A 401 -21.36 -4.37 2.29
N TYR A 402 -21.99 -5.18 1.44
CA TYR A 402 -21.33 -6.10 0.53
C TYR A 402 -21.82 -5.93 -0.91
N ARG A 403 -20.94 -6.20 -1.86
CA ARG A 403 -21.27 -6.61 -3.23
C ARG A 403 -20.87 -8.07 -3.42
N PHE A 404 -21.65 -8.83 -4.18
CA PHE A 404 -21.37 -10.25 -4.43
C PHE A 404 -20.91 -10.46 -5.87
N VAL A 405 -19.69 -10.95 -6.05
CA VAL A 405 -19.03 -11.12 -7.35
C VAL A 405 -19.00 -12.59 -7.74
N ALA A 406 -19.59 -12.95 -8.89
CA ALA A 406 -19.56 -14.32 -9.41
C ALA A 406 -18.13 -14.70 -9.84
N ARG A 407 -17.65 -15.87 -9.42
CA ARG A 407 -16.25 -16.31 -9.62
C ARG A 407 -15.89 -16.46 -11.09
N HIS A 408 -16.80 -16.96 -11.93
CA HIS A 408 -16.52 -17.26 -13.33
C HIS A 408 -16.45 -16.02 -14.23
N SER A 409 -17.27 -14.99 -13.95
CA SER A 409 -17.42 -13.82 -14.81
C SER A 409 -16.81 -12.54 -14.23
N GLY A 410 -16.52 -12.50 -12.92
CA GLY A 410 -16.09 -11.28 -12.24
C GLY A 410 -17.19 -10.21 -12.14
N LYS A 411 -18.45 -10.56 -12.45
CA LYS A 411 -19.61 -9.64 -12.45
C LYS A 411 -20.38 -9.68 -11.15
N CYS A 412 -21.03 -8.58 -10.82
CA CYS A 412 -21.75 -8.39 -9.58
C CYS A 412 -23.22 -8.83 -9.68
N LEU A 413 -23.72 -9.46 -8.62
CA LEU A 413 -25.14 -9.67 -8.38
C LEU A 413 -25.86 -8.31 -8.36
N THR A 414 -26.88 -8.16 -9.20
CA THR A 414 -27.55 -6.88 -9.46
C THR A 414 -29.06 -7.05 -9.45
N VAL A 415 -29.77 -6.22 -8.69
CA VAL A 415 -31.24 -6.11 -8.80
C VAL A 415 -31.59 -5.46 -10.14
N ASP A 416 -32.38 -6.15 -10.97
CA ASP A 416 -32.67 -5.68 -12.31
C ASP A 416 -33.36 -4.31 -12.32
N ASN A 417 -32.88 -3.43 -13.19
CA ASN A 417 -33.38 -2.07 -13.39
C ASN A 417 -33.44 -1.22 -12.10
N ALA A 418 -32.64 -1.58 -11.08
CA ALA A 418 -32.71 -0.98 -9.75
C ALA A 418 -34.13 -0.96 -9.16
N SER A 419 -34.94 -1.95 -9.52
CA SER A 419 -36.34 -2.03 -9.12
C SER A 419 -36.46 -2.13 -7.60
N THR A 420 -37.51 -1.52 -7.05
CA THR A 420 -37.91 -1.65 -5.63
C THR A 420 -39.16 -2.52 -5.46
N ALA A 421 -39.70 -3.07 -6.54
CA ALA A 421 -40.88 -3.93 -6.52
C ALA A 421 -40.58 -5.33 -5.95
N ASP A 422 -41.60 -5.94 -5.36
CA ASP A 422 -41.58 -7.37 -5.04
C ASP A 422 -41.54 -8.19 -6.33
N GLY A 423 -40.80 -9.29 -6.30
CA GLY A 423 -40.60 -10.16 -7.46
C GLY A 423 -39.53 -9.66 -8.45
N ALA A 424 -38.85 -8.54 -8.17
CA ALA A 424 -37.75 -8.11 -9.03
C ALA A 424 -36.64 -9.16 -9.05
N ARG A 425 -36.27 -9.59 -10.25
CA ARG A 425 -35.24 -10.63 -10.48
C ARG A 425 -33.84 -10.03 -10.30
N LEU A 426 -32.89 -10.93 -10.09
CA LEU A 426 -31.48 -10.59 -10.04
C LEU A 426 -30.73 -11.16 -11.25
N SER A 427 -29.71 -10.41 -11.68
CA SER A 427 -28.83 -10.78 -12.78
C SER A 427 -27.38 -10.45 -12.47
N GLN A 428 -26.45 -10.99 -13.24
CA GLN A 428 -25.06 -10.52 -13.22
C GLN A 428 -24.89 -9.30 -14.14
N ARG A 429 -24.14 -8.29 -13.69
CA ARG A 429 -23.73 -7.11 -14.48
C ARG A 429 -22.35 -6.63 -14.08
N PRO A 430 -21.67 -5.78 -14.88
CA PRO A 430 -20.39 -5.20 -14.48
C PRO A 430 -20.51 -4.52 -13.12
N CYS A 431 -19.51 -4.73 -12.27
CA CYS A 431 -19.50 -4.17 -10.92
C CYS A 431 -19.40 -2.64 -10.97
N SER A 432 -20.18 -1.99 -10.12
CA SER A 432 -20.30 -0.54 -9.97
C SER A 432 -20.53 -0.18 -8.49
N GLY A 433 -20.60 1.11 -8.18
CA GLY A 433 -21.00 1.60 -6.85
C GLY A 433 -22.51 1.73 -6.65
N ALA A 434 -23.34 1.17 -7.55
CA ALA A 434 -24.79 1.37 -7.51
C ALA A 434 -25.46 0.68 -6.32
N ALA A 435 -26.50 1.30 -5.77
CA ALA A 435 -27.30 0.74 -4.69
C ALA A 435 -27.97 -0.60 -5.07
N ALA A 436 -28.21 -0.84 -6.37
CA ALA A 436 -28.74 -2.10 -6.90
C ALA A 436 -27.76 -3.30 -6.81
N GLN A 437 -26.49 -3.05 -6.48
CA GLN A 437 -25.44 -4.06 -6.30
C GLN A 437 -24.90 -4.11 -4.86
N THR A 438 -25.53 -3.37 -3.95
CA THR A 438 -25.09 -3.26 -2.56
C THR A 438 -26.11 -3.96 -1.66
N PHE A 439 -25.62 -4.80 -0.76
CA PHE A 439 -26.44 -5.63 0.11
C PHE A 439 -25.92 -5.59 1.55
N THR A 440 -26.81 -5.74 2.53
CA THR A 440 -26.45 -5.96 3.93
C THR A 440 -26.77 -7.39 4.34
N LEU A 441 -26.01 -7.90 5.30
CA LEU A 441 -26.23 -9.20 5.93
C LEU A 441 -26.74 -8.99 7.35
N THR A 442 -27.89 -9.58 7.68
CA THR A 442 -28.46 -9.52 9.04
C THR A 442 -28.73 -10.93 9.54
N GLY A 443 -28.15 -11.28 10.69
CA GLY A 443 -28.32 -12.58 11.36
C GLY A 443 -29.65 -12.76 12.06
#